data_AF-A0A4Q5WZ81-F1
#
_entry.id   AF-A0A4Q5WZ81-F1
#
_cell.length_a   1.000
_cell.length_b   1.000
_cell.length_c   1.000
_cell.angle_alpha   90.00
_cell.angle_beta   90.00
_cell.angle_gamma   90.00
#
_symmetry.space_group_name_H-M   'P 1'
#
loop_
_entity.id
_entity.type
_entity.pdbx_description
1 polymer ?
#
loop_
_entity_poly.entity_id
_entity_poly.type
_entity_poly.pdbx_seq_one_letter_code
_entity_poly.pdbx_strand_id
1 'polypeptide(L)'
;MKKPTKPSVAPEHKGFDGAGHMDPAHAQRLLELGRAGKESDDTEAFPLAAEDDLAEELAETAVSAMTSGEDSLMDELEAEVEEESGGPFIETSGNVEFAGGTDESNIADATREPVPLANADDESGEPS
;
A
#
# COMPACT_ATOMS: atom_id res chain seq x y z
N MET A 1 -37.95 -26.69 -55.08
CA MET A 1 -36.91 -26.94 -54.07
C MET A 1 -35.82 -25.90 -54.22
N LYS A 2 -35.71 -24.93 -53.30
CA LYS A 2 -34.63 -23.92 -53.31
C LYS A 2 -33.45 -24.49 -52.50
N LYS A 3 -32.25 -24.52 -53.07
CA LYS A 3 -31.03 -25.00 -52.39
C LYS A 3 -30.63 -24.00 -51.30
N PRO A 4 -30.19 -24.43 -50.11
CA PRO A 4 -29.70 -23.51 -49.09
C PRO A 4 -28.30 -23.00 -49.48
N THR A 5 -28.16 -21.68 -49.54
CA THR A 5 -26.87 -20.99 -49.73
C THR A 5 -26.05 -21.14 -48.45
N LYS A 6 -24.82 -21.65 -48.57
CA LYS A 6 -23.90 -21.80 -47.43
C LYS A 6 -23.57 -20.41 -46.85
N PRO A 7 -23.50 -20.25 -45.52
CA PRO A 7 -23.02 -19.01 -44.93
C PRO A 7 -21.57 -18.79 -45.36
N SER A 8 -21.29 -17.59 -45.87
CA SER A 8 -19.94 -17.12 -46.16
C SER A 8 -19.15 -17.09 -44.87
N VAL A 9 -18.20 -18.00 -44.71
CA VAL A 9 -17.24 -17.97 -43.60
C VAL A 9 -16.50 -16.64 -43.68
N ALA A 10 -16.60 -15.83 -42.61
CA ALA A 10 -15.82 -14.60 -42.50
C ALA A 10 -14.33 -14.96 -42.65
N PRO A 11 -13.52 -14.16 -43.36
CA PRO A 11 -12.13 -14.50 -43.60
C PRO A 11 -11.40 -14.72 -42.28
N GLU A 12 -10.75 -15.89 -42.15
CA GLU A 12 -9.83 -16.15 -41.05
C GLU A 12 -8.63 -15.21 -41.19
N HIS A 13 -8.63 -14.11 -40.45
CA HIS A 13 -7.50 -13.20 -40.40
C HIS A 13 -6.37 -13.87 -39.60
N LYS A 14 -5.30 -14.28 -40.28
CA LYS A 14 -4.11 -14.80 -39.63
C LYS A 14 -3.48 -13.68 -38.80
N GLY A 15 -3.13 -13.97 -37.55
CA GLY A 15 -2.56 -12.97 -36.64
C GLY A 15 -1.23 -12.39 -37.13
N PHE A 16 -0.42 -13.24 -37.76
CA PHE A 16 0.89 -12.91 -38.32
C PHE A 16 0.99 -13.46 -39.75
N ASP A 17 1.77 -12.77 -40.57
CA ASP A 17 2.14 -13.24 -41.90
C ASP A 17 3.16 -14.39 -41.82
N GLY A 18 3.48 -14.99 -42.97
CA GLY A 18 4.45 -16.08 -43.04
C GLY A 18 5.89 -15.68 -42.70
N ALA A 19 6.18 -14.38 -42.62
CA ALA A 19 7.48 -13.83 -42.23
C ALA A 19 7.55 -13.50 -40.73
N GLY A 20 6.45 -13.69 -39.98
CA GLY A 20 6.36 -13.38 -38.55
C GLY A 20 6.04 -11.92 -38.24
N HIS A 21 5.77 -11.08 -39.25
CA HIS A 21 5.26 -9.74 -39.04
C HIS A 21 3.75 -9.77 -38.84
N MET A 22 3.20 -8.77 -38.15
CA MET A 22 1.76 -8.69 -37.96
C MET A 22 1.09 -8.42 -39.31
N ASP A 23 0.07 -9.22 -39.66
CA ASP A 23 -0.64 -9.03 -40.91
C ASP A 23 -1.33 -7.64 -40.93
N PRO A 24 -1.14 -6.82 -41.98
CA PRO A 24 -1.68 -5.46 -42.01
C PRO A 24 -3.20 -5.39 -41.89
N ALA A 25 -3.93 -6.36 -42.46
CA ALA A 25 -5.38 -6.40 -42.36
C ALA A 25 -5.83 -6.82 -40.95
N HIS A 26 -5.10 -7.74 -40.32
CA HIS A 26 -5.31 -8.09 -38.92
C HIS A 26 -5.04 -6.89 -37.99
N ALA A 27 -3.97 -6.14 -38.23
CA ALA A 27 -3.65 -4.92 -37.47
C ALA A 27 -4.75 -3.85 -37.60
N GLN A 28 -5.24 -3.59 -38.82
CA GLN A 28 -6.34 -2.64 -39.06
C GLN A 28 -7.62 -3.06 -38.34
N ARG A 29 -7.97 -4.34 -38.40
CA ARG A 29 -9.12 -4.88 -37.68
C ARG A 29 -9.00 -4.69 -36.16
N LEU A 30 -7.83 -4.94 -35.58
CA LEU A 30 -7.62 -4.71 -34.15
C LEU A 30 -7.76 -3.23 -33.79
N LEU A 31 -7.27 -2.33 -34.63
CA LEU A 31 -7.44 -0.89 -34.44
C LEU A 31 -8.92 -0.49 -34.48
N GLU A 32 -9.70 -1.04 -35.43
CA GLU A 32 -11.15 -0.80 -35.50
C GLU A 32 -11.88 -1.34 -34.27
N LEU A 33 -11.56 -2.54 -33.82
CA LEU A 33 -12.12 -3.13 -32.60
C LEU A 33 -11.78 -2.30 -31.35
N GLY A 34 -10.54 -1.83 -31.24
CA GLY A 34 -10.11 -0.96 -30.14
C GLY A 34 -10.83 0.38 -30.14
N ARG A 35 -11.10 0.95 -31.33
CA ARG A 35 -11.90 2.17 -31.46
C ARG A 35 -13.36 1.96 -31.09
N ALA A 36 -13.96 0.84 -31.52
CA ALA A 36 -15.34 0.50 -31.18
C ALA A 36 -15.53 0.25 -29.67
N GLY A 37 -14.50 -0.27 -28.99
CA GLY A 37 -14.50 -0.44 -27.53
C GLY A 37 -14.28 0.86 -26.73
N LYS A 38 -13.85 1.95 -27.38
CA LYS A 38 -13.52 3.23 -26.73
C LYS A 38 -14.68 4.24 -26.76
N GLU A 39 -15.86 3.84 -27.24
CA GLU A 39 -17.04 4.72 -27.36
C GLU A 39 -17.74 5.01 -26.01
N SER A 40 -17.34 4.34 -24.92
CA SER A 40 -17.75 4.69 -23.56
C SER A 40 -16.69 5.58 -22.90
N ASP A 41 -17.01 6.87 -22.83
CA ASP A 41 -16.45 7.93 -21.99
C ASP A 41 -15.04 7.67 -21.40
N ASP A 42 -14.04 8.38 -21.95
CA ASP A 42 -12.69 8.56 -21.35
C ASP A 42 -12.75 9.14 -19.91
N THR A 43 -13.94 9.49 -19.39
CA THR A 43 -14.20 9.95 -18.02
C THR A 43 -14.47 8.84 -17.01
N GLU A 44 -14.63 7.59 -17.43
CA GLU A 44 -14.92 6.44 -16.54
C GLU A 44 -13.68 5.62 -16.18
N ALA A 45 -12.53 5.87 -16.82
CA ALA A 45 -11.30 5.12 -16.54
C ALA A 45 -10.76 5.40 -15.13
N PHE A 46 -10.99 6.62 -14.63
CA PHE A 46 -10.65 7.04 -13.28
C PHE A 46 -11.78 7.95 -12.77
N PRO A 47 -12.30 7.74 -11.54
CA PRO A 47 -13.23 8.69 -10.96
C PRO A 47 -12.56 10.07 -10.90
N LEU A 48 -13.17 11.05 -11.57
CA LEU A 48 -12.65 12.41 -11.70
C LEU A 48 -12.67 13.22 -10.38
N ALA A 49 -13.34 12.70 -9.36
CA ALA A 49 -13.36 13.25 -8.02
C ALA A 49 -13.69 12.10 -7.05
N ALA A 50 -12.73 11.71 -6.22
CA ALA A 50 -13.06 11.02 -5.00
C ALA A 50 -13.41 12.08 -3.96
N GLU A 51 -14.62 12.09 -3.41
CA GLU A 51 -14.96 12.92 -2.24
C GLU A 51 -14.38 12.32 -0.93
N ASP A 52 -13.30 11.54 -1.05
CA ASP A 52 -12.65 10.82 0.01
C ASP A 52 -11.20 11.28 0.06
N ASP A 53 -10.85 12.01 1.13
CA ASP A 53 -9.53 12.57 1.36
C ASP A 53 -8.42 11.50 1.23
N LEU A 54 -8.70 10.26 1.65
CA LEU A 54 -7.75 9.15 1.54
C LEU A 54 -7.51 8.74 0.08
N ALA A 55 -8.57 8.72 -0.72
CA ALA A 55 -8.47 8.35 -2.13
C ALA A 55 -7.72 9.41 -2.95
N GLU A 56 -7.85 10.69 -2.58
CA GLU A 56 -7.06 11.79 -3.14
C GLU A 56 -5.56 11.62 -2.80
N GLU A 57 -5.22 11.43 -1.53
CA GLU A 57 -3.84 11.21 -1.07
C GLU A 57 -3.16 10.02 -1.77
N LEU A 58 -3.87 8.90 -1.90
CA LEU A 58 -3.39 7.72 -2.61
C LEU A 58 -3.20 7.97 -4.11
N ALA A 59 -4.08 8.73 -4.75
CA ALA A 59 -3.96 9.07 -6.17
C ALA A 59 -2.76 9.98 -6.42
N GLU A 60 -2.55 11.00 -5.58
CA GLU A 60 -1.38 11.89 -5.66
C GLU A 60 -0.07 11.13 -5.43
N THR A 61 -0.05 10.25 -4.43
CA THR A 61 1.10 9.39 -4.13
C THR A 61 1.43 8.48 -5.30
N ALA A 62 0.42 7.86 -5.92
CA ALA A 62 0.60 7.00 -7.08
C ALA A 62 1.13 7.75 -8.30
N VAL A 63 0.59 8.94 -8.61
CA VAL A 63 1.08 9.78 -9.71
C VAL A 63 2.52 10.23 -9.44
N SER A 64 2.81 10.67 -8.22
CA SER A 64 4.16 11.06 -7.80
C SER A 64 5.15 9.90 -7.99
N ALA A 65 4.84 8.72 -7.45
CA ALA A 65 5.69 7.53 -7.56
C ALA A 65 5.91 7.07 -9.01
N MET A 66 4.89 7.15 -9.87
CA MET A 66 5.02 6.76 -11.28
C MET A 66 5.80 7.77 -12.12
N THR A 67 5.84 9.05 -11.72
CA THR A 67 6.42 10.14 -12.54
C THR A 67 7.73 10.71 -12.02
N SER A 68 8.06 10.49 -10.75
CA SER A 68 9.32 10.94 -10.16
C SER A 68 10.54 10.29 -10.83
N GLY A 69 10.40 9.07 -11.36
CA GLY A 69 11.53 8.29 -11.89
C GLY A 69 12.60 7.97 -10.84
N GLU A 70 12.30 8.27 -9.57
CA GLU A 70 13.17 8.15 -8.41
C GLU A 70 12.43 7.26 -7.42
N ASP A 71 13.08 6.16 -7.03
CA ASP A 71 12.61 5.21 -6.01
C ASP A 71 12.71 5.81 -4.59
N SER A 72 12.44 7.13 -4.49
CA SER A 72 12.48 7.96 -3.29
C SER A 72 11.59 7.41 -2.19
N LEU A 73 10.50 6.71 -2.55
CA LEU A 73 9.64 6.05 -1.58
C LEU A 73 10.38 4.94 -0.82
N MET A 74 11.27 4.18 -1.47
CA MET A 74 12.06 3.17 -0.77
C MET A 74 13.11 3.81 0.14
N ASP A 75 13.79 4.86 -0.33
CA ASP A 75 14.75 5.61 0.49
C ASP A 75 14.08 6.28 1.71
N GLU A 76 12.83 6.74 1.56
CA GLU A 76 12.04 7.37 2.62
C GLU A 76 11.46 6.33 3.60
N LEU A 77 11.08 5.14 3.11
CA LEU A 77 10.66 4.00 3.95
C LEU A 77 11.83 3.36 4.70
N GLU A 78 13.04 3.40 4.15
CA GLU A 78 14.27 2.89 4.75
C GLU A 78 15.05 3.99 5.50
N ALA A 79 14.49 5.19 5.62
CA ALA A 79 15.09 6.28 6.35
C ALA A 79 15.17 5.94 7.85
N GLU A 80 16.35 6.13 8.44
CA GLU A 80 16.58 5.91 9.87
C GLU A 80 15.70 6.87 10.69
N VAL A 81 14.80 6.30 11.50
CA VAL A 81 13.98 7.06 12.46
C VAL A 81 14.50 6.87 13.89
N GLU A 82 14.26 7.84 14.76
CA GLU A 82 14.78 7.81 16.15
C GLU A 82 14.30 6.57 16.90
N GLU A 83 13.11 6.08 16.60
CA GLU A 83 12.49 4.88 17.17
C GLU A 83 13.21 3.57 16.77
N GLU A 84 13.95 3.55 15.66
CA GLU A 84 14.80 2.41 15.27
C GLU A 84 16.11 2.37 16.08
N SER A 85 16.52 3.53 16.60
CA SER A 85 17.63 3.68 17.54
C SER A 85 17.14 3.44 18.98
N GLY A 86 16.66 2.23 19.26
CA GLY A 86 15.97 1.94 20.52
C GLY A 86 15.96 0.48 20.96
N GLY A 87 17.00 -0.30 20.63
CA GLY A 87 17.09 -1.69 21.06
C GLY A 87 17.15 -1.83 22.59
N PRO A 88 16.85 -3.02 23.17
CA PRO A 88 16.75 -3.26 24.62
C PRO A 88 18.04 -3.05 25.43
N PHE A 89 19.11 -2.56 24.79
CA PHE A 89 20.43 -2.34 25.36
C PHE A 89 20.95 -0.91 25.15
N ILE A 90 20.16 0.00 24.58
CA ILE A 90 20.54 1.41 24.49
C ILE A 90 20.25 2.04 25.86
N GLU A 91 21.27 2.62 26.48
CA GLU A 91 21.16 3.28 27.78
C GLU A 91 20.32 4.55 27.65
N THR A 92 19.01 4.41 27.82
CA THR A 92 18.05 5.49 27.97
C THR A 92 18.00 5.90 29.45
N SER A 93 17.76 7.17 29.73
CA SER A 93 17.53 7.60 31.11
C SER A 93 16.07 7.33 31.51
N GLY A 94 15.80 7.02 32.77
CA GLY A 94 14.42 6.80 33.24
C GLY A 94 13.47 7.97 32.99
N ASN A 95 13.97 9.21 32.90
CA ASN A 95 13.17 10.40 32.55
C ASN A 95 12.79 10.48 31.06
N VAL A 96 13.47 9.71 30.19
CA VAL A 96 13.20 9.63 28.75
C VAL A 96 12.18 8.54 28.48
N GLU A 97 12.29 7.38 29.14
CA GLU A 97 11.33 6.27 29.00
C GLU A 97 10.04 6.49 29.79
N PHE A 98 10.15 7.07 30.99
CA PHE A 98 9.03 7.45 31.82
C PHE A 98 9.02 8.97 31.87
N ALA A 99 7.96 9.58 31.34
CA ALA A 99 7.81 11.03 31.37
C ALA A 99 8.09 11.55 32.79
N GLY A 100 9.10 12.40 32.96
CA GLY A 100 9.52 12.90 34.28
C GLY A 100 8.48 13.77 34.99
N GLY A 101 7.33 14.01 34.35
CA GLY A 101 6.21 14.77 34.87
C GLY A 101 5.11 13.88 35.45
N THR A 102 4.24 14.50 36.23
CA THR A 102 3.02 13.90 36.75
C THR A 102 1.95 13.94 35.65
N ASP A 103 1.45 12.79 35.23
CA ASP A 103 0.31 12.66 34.33
C ASP A 103 -0.79 11.78 34.96
N GLU A 104 -1.84 11.49 34.21
CA GLU A 104 -2.97 10.66 34.69
C GLU A 104 -2.54 9.24 35.09
N SER A 105 -1.41 8.74 34.57
CA SER A 105 -0.83 7.43 34.89
C SER A 105 0.17 7.47 36.07
N ASN A 106 0.67 8.66 36.41
CA ASN A 106 1.68 8.94 37.44
C ASN A 106 1.26 10.16 38.28
N ILE A 107 0.16 10.05 39.04
CA ILE A 107 -0.31 11.14 39.91
C ILE A 107 0.61 11.32 41.13
N ALA A 108 0.76 12.54 41.65
CA ALA A 108 1.71 12.86 42.72
C ALA A 108 1.44 12.10 44.03
N ASP A 109 0.18 11.74 44.27
CA ASP A 109 -0.26 10.99 45.45
C ASP A 109 -0.23 9.46 45.24
N ALA A 110 0.25 8.97 44.09
CA ALA A 110 0.34 7.55 43.81
C ALA A 110 1.40 6.88 44.70
N THR A 111 1.03 5.79 45.36
CA THR A 111 1.97 4.94 46.08
C THR A 111 2.78 4.10 45.10
N ARG A 112 4.12 4.20 45.15
CA ARG A 112 5.01 3.35 44.35
C ARG A 112 4.85 1.89 44.75
N GLU A 113 4.43 1.06 43.80
CA GLU A 113 4.36 -0.38 44.04
C GLU A 113 5.77 -0.98 44.24
N PRO A 114 5.91 -1.98 45.12
CA PRO A 114 7.16 -2.70 45.28
C PRO A 114 7.50 -3.46 44.00
N VAL A 115 8.79 -3.48 43.62
CA VAL A 115 9.24 -4.27 42.48
C VAL A 115 9.02 -5.76 42.74
N PRO A 116 8.60 -6.55 41.73
CA PRO A 116 8.43 -7.99 41.89
C PRO A 116 9.76 -8.63 42.26
N LEU A 117 9.83 -9.22 43.45
CA LEU A 117 10.98 -9.99 43.91
C LEU A 117 10.82 -11.43 43.42
N ALA A 118 11.83 -11.96 42.74
CA ALA A 118 11.83 -13.36 42.28
C ALA A 118 11.68 -14.37 43.44
N ASN A 119 12.08 -13.98 44.66
CA ASN A 119 11.88 -14.73 45.90
C ASN A 119 11.52 -13.72 47.02
N ALA A 120 10.25 -13.39 47.20
CA ALA A 120 9.80 -12.73 48.43
C ALA A 120 9.52 -13.83 49.46
N ASP A 121 10.47 -14.11 50.33
CA ASP A 121 10.18 -14.79 51.59
C ASP A 121 9.34 -13.83 52.44
N ASP A 122 8.15 -14.30 52.82
CA ASP A 122 7.18 -13.62 53.66
C ASP A 122 7.72 -13.48 55.09
N GLU A 123 8.57 -12.48 55.35
CA GLU A 123 8.92 -12.09 56.72
C GLU A 123 7.83 -11.17 57.30
N SER A 124 6.64 -11.75 57.52
CA SER A 124 5.71 -11.27 58.54
C SER A 124 6.13 -11.84 59.90
N GLY A 125 7.08 -11.20 60.57
CA GLY A 125 7.51 -11.55 61.92
C GLY A 125 7.76 -10.29 62.75
N GLU A 126 6.76 -9.87 63.53
CA GLU A 126 6.81 -8.70 64.41
C GLU A 126 7.97 -8.75 65.42
N PRO A 127 8.57 -7.60 65.78
CA PRO A 127 9.61 -7.52 66.80
C PRO A 127 9.02 -7.58 68.22
N SER A 128 9.67 -8.33 69.12
CA SER A 128 9.51 -8.24 70.59
C SER A 128 10.77 -7.67 71.23
#